data_AF-A0AAV6FRT7-F1
#
_entry.id   AF-A0AAV6FRT7-F1
#
_cell.length_a   1.000
_cell.length_b   1.000
_cell.length_c   1.000
_cell.angle_alpha   90.00
_cell.angle_beta   90.00
_cell.angle_gamma   90.00
#
_symmetry.space_group_name_H-M   'P 1'
#
loop_
_entity.id
_entity.type
_entity.pdbx_description
1 polymer ?
#
loop_
_entity_poly.entity_id
_entity_poly.type
_entity_poly.pdbx_seq_one_letter_code
_entity_poly.pdbx_strand_id
1 'polypeptide(L)'
;MLTPLVEDFSQPSCYHAARRIRQYFYGLVLGNGNALCIENDRKKGGSVVSVNEVTSLLISGNKDEQKKLQLHHLNKAPLKLRQQVLKEALDVQSLDLKNIPRDLQLPLCVASYWWRYRQGHHSSPANINYLHALLLGFLYELHNAEPGAFKEEMGAIKAEGERSQLDLHVAHAFSQWQVCMRQSLHLNQLLFCPLPKPACYRLYCGPLVHQLTEN
;
A
#
# COMPACT_ATOMS: atom_id res chain seq x y z
N MET A 1 5.54 17.19 -0.95
CA MET A 1 6.90 16.60 -0.90
C MET A 1 6.71 15.10 -0.69
N LEU A 2 7.17 14.23 -1.59
CA LEU A 2 7.11 12.78 -1.36
C LEU A 2 7.99 12.48 -0.15
N THR A 3 7.43 11.88 0.90
CA THR A 3 8.22 11.45 2.07
C THR A 3 9.35 10.53 1.60
N PRO A 4 10.59 10.74 2.07
CA PRO A 4 11.70 9.86 1.73
C PRO A 4 11.37 8.44 2.21
N LEU A 5 11.66 7.46 1.36
CA LEU A 5 11.54 6.05 1.72
C LEU A 5 12.63 5.72 2.73
N VAL A 6 12.25 5.21 3.91
CA VAL A 6 13.19 4.75 4.93
C VAL A 6 13.32 3.24 4.83
N GLU A 7 14.54 2.76 4.62
CA GLU A 7 14.85 1.33 4.47
C GLU A 7 15.66 0.84 5.68
N ASP A 8 15.15 -0.18 6.35
CA ASP A 8 15.95 -1.01 7.25
C ASP A 8 16.63 -2.10 6.41
N PHE A 9 17.94 -1.99 6.21
CA PHE A 9 18.69 -2.92 5.37
C PHE A 9 18.76 -4.34 5.94
N SER A 10 18.49 -4.53 7.24
CA SER A 10 18.38 -5.86 7.87
C SER A 10 17.11 -6.61 7.42
N GLN A 11 16.10 -5.89 6.96
CA GLN A 11 14.83 -6.42 6.48
C GLN A 11 14.82 -6.53 4.94
N PRO A 12 13.86 -7.27 4.35
CA PRO A 12 13.59 -7.17 2.91
C PRO A 12 13.26 -5.73 2.50
N SER A 13 13.55 -5.36 1.25
CA SER A 13 13.15 -4.07 0.68
C SER A 13 11.66 -3.79 0.86
N CYS A 14 11.26 -2.52 1.01
CA CYS A 14 9.85 -2.13 1.07
C CYS A 14 9.07 -2.61 -0.16
N TYR A 15 9.73 -2.76 -1.30
CA TYR A 15 9.13 -3.31 -2.52
C TYR A 15 8.76 -4.78 -2.41
N HIS A 16 9.35 -5.54 -1.48
CA HIS A 16 8.92 -6.91 -1.25
C HIS A 16 7.48 -6.96 -0.72
N ALA A 17 7.08 -6.02 0.14
CA ALA A 17 5.71 -5.92 0.67
C ALA A 17 4.68 -5.64 -0.43
N ALA A 18 5.08 -4.97 -1.52
CA ALA A 18 4.21 -4.64 -2.64
C ALA A 18 4.34 -5.60 -3.84
N ARG A 19 5.07 -6.72 -3.70
CA ARG A 19 5.38 -7.63 -4.82
C ARG A 19 4.12 -8.14 -5.50
N ARG A 20 3.13 -8.62 -4.73
CA ARG A 20 1.86 -9.15 -5.28
C ARG A 20 1.13 -8.14 -6.15
N ILE A 21 1.06 -6.88 -5.68
CA ILE A 21 0.40 -5.79 -6.40
C ILE A 21 1.07 -5.57 -7.77
N ARG A 22 2.42 -5.60 -7.81
CA ARG A 22 3.18 -5.49 -9.07
C ARG A 22 2.99 -6.70 -9.98
N GLN A 23 2.92 -7.91 -9.43
CA GLN A 23 2.65 -9.12 -10.24
C GLN A 23 1.30 -9.02 -10.98
N TYR A 24 0.26 -8.48 -10.33
CA TYR A 24 -1.03 -8.20 -10.99
C TYR A 24 -0.92 -7.07 -12.02
N PHE A 25 -0.18 -6.01 -11.68
CA PHE A 25 0.08 -4.92 -12.62
C PHE A 25 0.73 -5.43 -13.91
N TYR A 26 1.77 -6.25 -13.80
CA TYR A 26 2.42 -6.88 -14.95
C TYR A 26 1.50 -7.82 -15.71
N GLY A 27 0.69 -8.63 -15.02
CA GLY A 27 -0.27 -9.52 -15.67
C GLY A 27 -1.28 -8.77 -16.54
N LEU A 28 -1.75 -7.60 -16.08
CA LEU A 28 -2.64 -6.72 -16.85
C LEU A 28 -1.94 -6.08 -18.06
N VAL A 29 -0.74 -5.53 -17.85
CA VAL A 29 0.00 -4.82 -18.91
C VAL A 29 0.46 -5.78 -20.01
N LEU A 30 0.95 -6.95 -19.62
CA LEU A 30 1.46 -7.96 -20.55
C LEU A 30 0.35 -8.84 -21.14
N GLY A 31 -0.85 -8.81 -20.55
CA GLY A 31 -1.99 -9.64 -20.96
C GLY A 31 -1.74 -11.15 -20.79
N ASN A 32 -0.76 -11.53 -19.99
CA ASN A 32 -0.33 -12.91 -19.80
C ASN A 32 0.01 -13.15 -18.32
N GLY A 33 -0.58 -14.20 -17.74
CA GLY A 33 -0.14 -14.71 -16.45
C GLY A 33 1.05 -15.64 -16.65
N ASN A 34 2.07 -15.53 -15.80
CA ASN A 34 3.35 -16.24 -15.90
C ASN A 34 4.40 -15.62 -16.84
N ALA A 35 4.18 -14.40 -17.34
CA ALA A 35 5.26 -13.65 -17.97
C ALA A 35 6.32 -13.25 -16.92
N LEU A 36 7.59 -13.50 -17.24
CA LEU A 36 8.73 -13.16 -16.41
C LEU A 36 9.08 -11.68 -16.55
N CYS A 37 9.05 -10.93 -15.45
CA CYS A 37 9.47 -9.54 -15.41
C CYS A 37 10.77 -9.42 -14.62
N ILE A 38 11.64 -8.49 -15.03
CA ILE A 38 12.89 -8.21 -14.35
C ILE A 38 12.74 -6.94 -13.52
N GLU A 39 13.04 -7.03 -12.23
CA GLU A 39 13.10 -5.90 -11.31
C GLU A 39 14.50 -5.77 -10.72
N ASN A 40 14.99 -4.55 -10.55
CA ASN A 40 16.20 -4.30 -9.77
C ASN A 40 15.77 -3.95 -8.34
N ASP A 41 16.10 -4.81 -7.38
CA ASP A 41 15.79 -4.60 -5.97
C ASP A 41 16.88 -5.24 -5.10
N ARG A 42 16.94 -4.89 -3.81
CA ARG A 42 17.93 -5.49 -2.90
C ARG A 42 17.74 -6.99 -2.78
N LYS A 43 18.86 -7.71 -2.66
CA LYS A 43 18.84 -9.08 -2.15
C LYS A 43 18.23 -9.08 -0.74
N LYS A 44 17.50 -10.15 -0.43
CA LYS A 44 16.87 -10.34 0.89
C LYS A 44 17.93 -10.20 1.99
N GLY A 45 17.79 -9.19 2.85
CA GLY A 45 18.68 -8.95 4.00
C GLY A 45 20.05 -8.34 3.69
N GLY A 46 20.25 -7.68 2.53
CA GLY A 46 21.52 -7.01 2.22
C GLY A 46 21.34 -5.70 1.45
N SER A 47 22.32 -4.80 1.49
CA SER A 47 22.30 -3.49 0.79
C SER A 47 22.52 -3.58 -0.72
N VAL A 48 22.98 -4.74 -1.21
CA VAL A 48 23.35 -4.96 -2.62
C VAL A 48 22.11 -5.14 -3.49
N VAL A 49 21.98 -4.29 -4.52
CA VAL A 49 20.96 -4.40 -5.56
C VAL A 49 21.29 -5.56 -6.49
N SER A 50 20.28 -6.37 -6.81
CA SER A 50 20.39 -7.42 -7.82
C SER A 50 19.17 -7.44 -8.74
N VAL A 51 19.38 -8.08 -9.88
CA VAL A 51 18.31 -8.48 -10.79
C VAL A 51 17.47 -9.56 -10.09
N ASN A 52 16.18 -9.28 -9.94
CA ASN A 52 15.18 -10.18 -9.38
C ASN A 52 14.13 -10.51 -10.42
N GLU A 53 13.71 -11.77 -10.43
CA GLU A 53 12.66 -12.26 -11.30
C GLU A 53 11.30 -12.17 -10.61
N VAL A 54 10.35 -11.49 -11.26
CA VAL A 54 8.99 -11.33 -10.77
C VAL A 54 8.01 -11.84 -11.82
N THR A 55 7.45 -13.01 -11.56
CA THR A 55 6.44 -13.62 -12.41
C THR A 55 5.10 -12.91 -12.24
N SER A 56 4.53 -12.42 -13.34
CA SER A 56 3.19 -11.85 -13.37
C SER A 56 2.13 -12.88 -12.97
N LEU A 57 1.07 -12.41 -12.30
CA LEU A 57 -0.03 -13.28 -11.86
C LEU A 57 -1.19 -13.20 -12.85
N LEU A 58 -1.77 -14.38 -13.13
CA LEU A 58 -3.01 -14.47 -13.88
C LEU A 58 -4.17 -13.97 -13.01
N ILE A 59 -5.04 -13.17 -13.61
CA ILE A 59 -6.23 -12.66 -12.94
C ILE A 59 -7.28 -13.77 -12.91
N SER A 60 -7.91 -13.97 -11.75
CA SER A 60 -8.96 -14.97 -11.63
C SER A 60 -10.21 -14.53 -12.39
N GLY A 61 -10.81 -15.47 -13.11
CA GLY A 61 -11.98 -15.21 -13.95
C GLY A 61 -12.09 -16.21 -15.10
N ASN A 62 -13.27 -16.28 -15.70
CA ASN A 62 -13.49 -17.12 -16.88
C ASN A 62 -12.81 -16.52 -18.13
N LYS A 63 -12.77 -17.29 -19.23
CA LYS A 63 -12.10 -16.86 -20.48
C LYS A 63 -12.63 -15.53 -21.03
N ASP A 64 -13.92 -15.23 -20.84
CA ASP A 64 -14.51 -13.98 -21.34
C ASP A 64 -14.17 -12.79 -20.46
N GLU A 65 -14.06 -12.97 -19.15
CA GLU A 65 -13.55 -11.96 -18.22
C GLU A 65 -12.08 -11.66 -18.50
N GLN A 66 -11.26 -12.68 -18.72
CA GLN A 66 -9.84 -12.49 -19.07
C GLN A 66 -9.67 -11.71 -20.37
N LYS A 67 -10.49 -11.96 -21.39
CA LYS A 67 -10.50 -11.17 -22.64
C LYS A 67 -10.85 -9.70 -22.41
N LYS A 68 -11.78 -9.42 -21.49
CA LYS A 68 -12.17 -8.04 -21.11
C LYS A 68 -11.08 -7.33 -20.31
N LEU A 69 -10.25 -8.09 -19.61
CA LEU A 69 -9.13 -7.58 -18.80
C LEU A 69 -7.85 -7.34 -19.60
N GLN A 70 -7.84 -7.66 -20.89
CA GLN A 70 -6.75 -7.25 -21.78
C GLN A 70 -6.67 -5.73 -21.85
N LEU A 71 -5.44 -5.20 -21.92
CA LEU A 71 -5.18 -3.76 -21.79
C LEU A 71 -6.03 -2.88 -22.73
N HIS A 72 -6.23 -3.31 -23.97
CA HIS A 72 -7.01 -2.59 -24.99
C HIS A 72 -8.54 -2.67 -24.79
N HIS A 73 -9.02 -3.57 -23.93
CA HIS A 73 -10.43 -3.72 -23.57
C HIS A 73 -10.75 -3.27 -22.14
N LEU A 74 -9.73 -2.95 -21.35
CA LEU A 74 -9.87 -2.73 -19.91
C LEU A 74 -10.79 -1.55 -19.56
N ASN A 75 -10.87 -0.54 -20.44
CA ASN A 75 -11.81 0.58 -20.32
C ASN A 75 -13.29 0.16 -20.44
N LYS A 76 -13.56 -0.96 -21.13
CA LYS A 76 -14.90 -1.54 -21.32
C LYS A 76 -15.22 -2.63 -20.28
N ALA A 77 -14.25 -3.03 -19.46
CA ALA A 77 -14.46 -4.02 -18.44
C ALA A 77 -15.47 -3.51 -17.37
N PRO A 78 -16.45 -4.33 -16.95
CA PRO A 78 -17.42 -3.94 -15.94
C PRO A 78 -16.76 -3.45 -14.64
N LEU A 79 -17.34 -2.44 -14.00
CA LEU A 79 -16.82 -1.90 -12.74
C LEU A 79 -16.60 -3.00 -11.69
N LYS A 80 -17.57 -3.91 -11.53
CA LYS A 80 -17.49 -5.03 -10.59
C LYS A 80 -16.27 -5.93 -10.85
N LEU A 81 -15.98 -6.22 -12.12
CA LEU A 81 -14.82 -7.01 -12.50
C LEU A 81 -13.53 -6.26 -12.15
N ARG A 82 -13.43 -4.97 -12.50
CA ARG A 82 -12.25 -4.14 -12.17
C ARG A 82 -12.03 -4.02 -10.65
N GLN A 83 -13.10 -3.90 -9.86
CA GLN A 83 -13.05 -3.93 -8.39
C GLN A 83 -12.58 -5.28 -7.85
N GLN A 84 -13.07 -6.38 -8.43
CA GLN A 84 -12.65 -7.73 -8.06
C GLN A 84 -11.14 -7.92 -8.28
N VAL A 85 -10.63 -7.55 -9.46
CA VAL A 85 -9.18 -7.65 -9.76
C VAL A 85 -8.35 -6.87 -8.74
N LEU A 86 -8.77 -5.65 -8.41
CA LEU A 86 -8.06 -4.83 -7.41
C LEU A 86 -8.08 -5.50 -6.02
N LYS A 87 -9.23 -6.03 -5.59
CA LYS A 87 -9.34 -6.75 -4.31
C LYS A 87 -8.53 -8.05 -4.30
N GLU A 88 -8.42 -8.75 -5.42
CA GLU A 88 -7.58 -9.95 -5.55
C GLU A 88 -6.09 -9.65 -5.47
N ALA A 89 -5.66 -8.56 -6.11
CA ALA A 89 -4.28 -8.08 -6.05
C ALA A 89 -3.88 -7.68 -4.63
N LEU A 90 -4.83 -7.13 -3.87
CA LEU A 90 -4.68 -6.74 -2.46
C LEU A 90 -5.07 -7.86 -1.49
N ASP A 91 -5.45 -9.04 -1.97
CA ASP A 91 -5.84 -10.17 -1.12
C ASP A 91 -6.92 -9.80 -0.05
N VAL A 92 -7.92 -9.01 -0.44
CA VAL A 92 -9.00 -8.48 0.44
C VAL A 92 -10.39 -8.70 -0.17
N GLN A 93 -10.59 -9.84 -0.83
CA GLN A 93 -11.84 -10.22 -1.49
C GLN A 93 -13.02 -10.27 -0.51
N SER A 94 -12.77 -10.69 0.74
CA SER A 94 -13.76 -10.78 1.82
C SER A 94 -14.10 -9.45 2.49
N LEU A 95 -13.34 -8.38 2.22
CA LEU A 95 -13.56 -7.09 2.88
C LEU A 95 -14.79 -6.38 2.29
N ASP A 96 -15.80 -6.15 3.15
CA ASP A 96 -16.96 -5.33 2.80
C ASP A 96 -16.63 -3.84 2.97
N LEU A 97 -16.93 -3.05 1.93
CA LEU A 97 -16.63 -1.62 1.85
C LEU A 97 -17.89 -0.75 1.92
N LYS A 98 -19.09 -1.35 2.05
CA LYS A 98 -20.37 -0.62 2.01
C LYS A 98 -20.46 0.53 3.01
N ASN A 99 -19.94 0.32 4.22
CA ASN A 99 -20.00 1.30 5.32
C ASN A 99 -18.72 2.13 5.46
N ILE A 100 -17.75 1.95 4.56
CA ILE A 100 -16.48 2.65 4.62
C ILE A 100 -16.57 3.94 3.78
N PRO A 101 -16.18 5.11 4.34
CA PRO A 101 -16.10 6.35 3.58
C PRO A 101 -15.33 6.17 2.28
N ARG A 102 -15.84 6.72 1.18
CA ARG A 102 -15.31 6.50 -0.17
C ARG A 102 -13.79 6.74 -0.26
N ASP A 103 -13.30 7.79 0.39
CA ASP A 103 -11.89 8.16 0.38
C ASP A 103 -11.00 7.22 1.21
N LEU A 104 -11.57 6.43 2.11
CA LEU A 104 -10.85 5.46 2.94
C LEU A 104 -10.91 4.03 2.41
N GLN A 105 -11.72 3.75 1.39
CA GLN A 105 -11.87 2.39 0.86
C GLN A 105 -10.54 1.80 0.37
N LEU A 106 -9.82 2.52 -0.50
CA LEU A 106 -8.53 2.06 -1.00
C LEU A 106 -7.46 2.01 0.12
N PRO A 107 -7.25 3.08 0.93
CA PRO A 107 -6.31 3.02 2.06
C PRO A 107 -6.56 1.86 3.02
N LEU A 108 -7.82 1.56 3.34
CA LEU A 108 -8.19 0.45 4.22
C LEU A 108 -7.88 -0.90 3.59
N CYS A 109 -8.17 -1.10 2.30
CA CYS A 109 -7.78 -2.31 1.58
C CYS A 109 -6.25 -2.51 1.62
N VAL A 110 -5.48 -1.44 1.40
CA VAL A 110 -4.01 -1.48 1.41
C VAL A 110 -3.46 -1.75 2.81
N ALA A 111 -3.99 -1.09 3.84
CA ALA A 111 -3.58 -1.32 5.22
C ALA A 111 -3.87 -2.76 5.66
N SER A 112 -5.04 -3.29 5.29
CA SER A 112 -5.42 -4.69 5.56
C SER A 112 -4.49 -5.68 4.86
N TYR A 113 -4.18 -5.45 3.58
CA TYR A 113 -3.23 -6.25 2.81
C TYR A 113 -1.83 -6.26 3.45
N TRP A 114 -1.29 -5.08 3.71
CA TRP A 114 0.04 -4.92 4.28
C TRP A 114 0.15 -5.50 5.69
N TRP A 115 -0.92 -5.40 6.50
CA TRP A 115 -0.98 -6.01 7.82
C TRP A 115 -0.90 -7.54 7.76
N ARG A 116 -1.58 -8.17 6.79
CA ARG A 116 -1.48 -9.62 6.55
C ARG A 116 -0.08 -10.01 6.06
N TYR A 117 0.50 -9.24 5.16
CA TYR A 117 1.89 -9.44 4.72
C TYR A 117 2.85 -9.46 5.92
N ARG A 118 2.73 -8.48 6.82
CA ARG A 118 3.59 -8.36 8.01
C ARG A 118 3.44 -9.54 8.98
N GLN A 119 2.23 -9.97 9.27
CA GLN A 119 2.00 -11.14 10.13
C GLN A 119 2.69 -12.41 9.61
N GLY A 120 2.78 -12.58 8.28
CA GLY A 120 3.42 -13.76 7.68
C GLY A 120 4.93 -13.68 7.49
N HIS A 121 5.56 -12.51 7.63
CA HIS A 121 6.96 -12.28 7.25
C HIS A 121 7.87 -11.82 8.39
N HIS A 122 7.34 -11.59 9.59
CA HIS A 122 8.12 -11.22 10.77
C HIS A 122 8.06 -12.32 11.84
N SER A 123 9.22 -12.67 12.41
CA SER A 123 9.35 -13.71 13.44
C SER A 123 8.79 -13.30 14.81
N SER A 124 8.57 -12.00 15.02
CA SER A 124 7.92 -11.44 16.21
C SER A 124 6.46 -11.10 15.87
N PRO A 125 5.49 -11.29 16.79
CA PRO A 125 4.12 -10.85 16.56
C PRO A 125 4.11 -9.39 16.11
N ALA A 126 3.49 -9.14 14.96
CA ALA A 126 3.41 -7.80 14.42
C ALA A 126 2.77 -6.87 15.46
N ASN A 127 3.43 -5.76 15.79
CA ASN A 127 2.89 -4.79 16.73
C ASN A 127 1.62 -4.16 16.13
N ILE A 128 0.47 -4.41 16.76
CA ILE A 128 -0.83 -3.91 16.32
C ILE A 128 -0.90 -2.38 16.34
N ASN A 129 -0.05 -1.73 17.15
CA ASN A 129 0.04 -0.27 17.22
C ASN A 129 0.38 0.33 15.86
N TYR A 130 1.07 -0.39 14.96
CA TYR A 130 1.28 0.08 13.59
C TYR A 130 -0.02 0.24 12.79
N LEU A 131 -0.93 -0.72 12.93
CA LEU A 131 -2.23 -0.66 12.27
C LEU A 131 -3.10 0.42 12.92
N HIS A 132 -3.11 0.48 14.27
CA HIS A 132 -3.83 1.53 14.99
C HIS A 132 -3.33 2.93 14.59
N ALA A 133 -2.02 3.15 14.55
CA ALA A 133 -1.42 4.43 14.14
C ALA A 133 -1.79 4.82 12.71
N LEU A 134 -1.81 3.88 11.77
CA LEU A 134 -2.27 4.13 10.40
C LEU A 134 -3.76 4.50 10.35
N LEU A 135 -4.61 3.74 11.04
CA LEU A 135 -6.05 3.98 11.08
C LEU A 135 -6.37 5.32 11.75
N LEU A 136 -5.70 5.63 12.86
CA LEU A 136 -5.80 6.92 13.53
C LEU A 136 -5.32 8.05 12.62
N GLY A 137 -4.20 7.87 11.90
CA GLY A 137 -3.75 8.83 10.90
C GLY A 137 -4.79 9.07 9.80
N PHE A 138 -5.48 8.03 9.33
CA PHE A 138 -6.56 8.17 8.35
C PHE A 138 -7.79 8.90 8.90
N LEU A 139 -8.18 8.60 10.14
CA LEU A 139 -9.36 9.17 10.79
C LEU A 139 -9.14 10.63 11.21
N TYR A 140 -7.96 10.93 11.77
CA TYR A 140 -7.57 12.28 12.16
C TYR A 140 -7.62 13.24 10.94
N GLU A 141 -7.20 12.77 9.77
CA GLU A 141 -7.27 13.50 8.49
C GLU A 141 -8.69 13.59 7.88
N LEU A 142 -9.61 12.72 8.29
CA LEU A 142 -11.02 12.74 7.87
C LEU A 142 -11.85 13.72 8.71
N HIS A 143 -11.58 13.78 10.03
CA HIS A 143 -12.38 14.53 10.99
C HIS A 143 -11.90 15.98 11.21
N ASN A 144 -10.62 16.28 10.99
CA ASN A 144 -10.11 17.65 11.10
C ASN A 144 -10.34 18.43 9.80
N ALA A 145 -11.56 18.96 9.66
CA ALA A 145 -11.97 19.82 8.55
C ALA A 145 -11.42 21.26 8.64
N GLU A 146 -10.94 21.68 9.82
CA GLU A 146 -10.34 23.00 10.05
C GLU A 146 -8.98 23.11 9.34
N PRO A 147 -8.83 24.00 8.33
CA PRO A 147 -7.59 24.17 7.60
C PRO A 147 -6.48 24.70 8.52
N GLY A 148 -5.59 23.81 8.96
CA GLY A 148 -4.42 24.19 9.76
C GLY A 148 -4.31 23.51 11.12
N ALA A 149 -5.41 22.97 11.66
CA ALA A 149 -5.40 22.24 12.94
C ALA A 149 -4.40 21.07 12.93
N PHE A 150 -4.39 20.30 11.85
CA PHE A 150 -3.39 19.24 11.62
C PHE A 150 -1.95 19.77 11.67
N LYS A 151 -1.69 20.93 11.04
CA LYS A 151 -0.35 21.51 10.96
C LYS A 151 0.11 22.06 12.31
N GLU A 152 -0.82 22.57 13.10
CA GLU A 152 -0.60 23.08 14.46
C GLU A 152 -0.34 21.94 15.44
N GLU A 153 -1.17 20.88 15.44
CA GLU A 153 -0.96 19.70 16.29
C GLU A 153 0.34 18.98 15.92
N MET A 154 0.65 18.86 14.62
CA MET A 154 1.96 18.38 14.14
C MET A 154 3.12 19.30 14.53
N GLY A 155 2.86 20.61 14.64
CA GLY A 155 3.82 21.59 15.11
C GLY A 155 4.12 21.40 16.60
N ALA A 156 3.08 21.19 17.41
CA ALA A 156 3.19 20.88 18.83
C ALA A 156 3.93 19.55 19.05
N ILE A 157 3.53 18.50 18.35
CA ILE A 157 4.20 17.18 18.30
C ILE A 157 5.70 17.28 18.01
N LYS A 158 6.09 18.15 17.07
CA LYS A 158 7.50 18.38 16.71
C LYS A 158 8.23 19.28 17.71
N ALA A 159 7.51 20.14 18.44
CA ALA A 159 8.05 21.07 19.40
C ALA A 159 8.19 20.46 20.81
N GLU A 160 7.29 19.54 21.18
CA GLU A 160 7.31 18.78 22.43
C GLU A 160 8.36 17.65 22.43
N GLY A 161 8.79 17.22 21.25
CA GLY A 161 9.83 16.21 21.13
C GLY A 161 11.21 16.71 21.55
N GLU A 162 11.66 16.31 22.74
CA GLU A 162 13.01 15.72 22.82
C GLU A 162 13.17 14.82 21.60
N ARG A 163 14.32 14.84 20.91
CA ARG A 163 14.54 14.03 19.71
C ARG A 163 14.37 12.53 20.05
N SER A 164 13.14 12.01 20.09
CA SER A 164 12.86 10.59 20.15
C SER A 164 13.63 10.01 18.99
N GLN A 165 14.57 9.12 19.29
CA GLN A 165 15.39 8.51 18.25
C GLN A 165 14.45 7.87 17.25
N LEU A 166 14.59 8.22 15.97
CA LEU A 166 13.80 7.62 14.90
C LEU A 166 13.94 6.11 14.97
N ASP A 167 12.88 5.42 15.36
CA ASP A 167 12.84 3.97 15.31
C ASP A 167 12.84 3.55 13.83
N LEU A 168 13.99 3.01 13.40
CA LEU A 168 14.22 2.56 12.04
C LEU A 168 13.22 1.47 11.62
N HIS A 169 12.84 0.59 12.54
CA HIS A 169 11.89 -0.48 12.26
C HIS A 169 10.48 0.08 12.02
N VAL A 170 10.05 1.06 12.81
CA VAL A 170 8.77 1.78 12.59
C VAL A 170 8.79 2.56 11.28
N ALA A 171 9.87 3.29 11.00
CA ALA A 171 10.00 4.09 9.78
C ALA A 171 10.02 3.20 8.52
N HIS A 172 10.71 2.06 8.59
CA HIS A 172 10.70 1.05 7.53
C HIS A 172 9.32 0.40 7.37
N ALA A 173 8.68 0.06 8.48
CA ALA A 173 7.33 -0.47 8.49
C ALA A 173 6.35 0.47 7.77
N PHE A 174 6.38 1.76 8.10
CA PHE A 174 5.56 2.75 7.42
C PHE A 174 5.92 2.87 5.93
N SER A 175 7.22 2.85 5.60
CA SER A 175 7.72 2.87 4.22
C SER A 175 7.22 1.67 3.39
N GLN A 176 7.13 0.46 3.97
CA GLN A 176 6.51 -0.69 3.34
C GLN A 176 5.05 -0.41 2.96
N TRP A 177 4.26 0.11 3.92
CA TRP A 177 2.86 0.48 3.65
C TRP A 177 2.76 1.58 2.57
N GLN A 178 3.64 2.59 2.60
CA GLN A 178 3.67 3.66 1.60
C GLN A 178 3.93 3.12 0.19
N VAL A 179 4.84 2.15 0.05
CA VAL A 179 5.12 1.47 -1.21
C VAL A 179 3.93 0.64 -1.66
N CYS A 180 3.31 -0.15 -0.77
CA CYS A 180 2.06 -0.85 -1.07
C CYS A 180 1.01 0.14 -1.61
N MET A 181 0.75 1.23 -0.88
CA MET A 181 -0.22 2.26 -1.25
C MET A 181 0.07 2.87 -2.62
N ARG A 182 1.34 3.20 -2.89
CA ARG A 182 1.76 3.75 -4.19
C ARG A 182 1.50 2.76 -5.33
N GLN A 183 1.88 1.50 -5.17
CA GLN A 183 1.63 0.48 -6.20
C GLN A 183 0.14 0.21 -6.39
N SER A 184 -0.65 0.23 -5.30
CA SER A 184 -2.10 0.09 -5.36
C SER A 184 -2.76 1.26 -6.07
N LEU A 185 -2.25 2.48 -5.91
CA LEU A 185 -2.72 3.65 -6.67
C LEU A 185 -2.49 3.48 -8.17
N HIS A 186 -1.29 3.03 -8.57
CA HIS A 186 -1.00 2.76 -9.98
C HIS A 186 -1.90 1.66 -10.55
N LEU A 187 -2.09 0.57 -9.80
CA LEU A 187 -2.99 -0.51 -10.20
C LEU A 187 -4.45 -0.04 -10.29
N ASN A 188 -4.91 0.74 -9.31
CA ASN A 188 -6.25 1.34 -9.31
C ASN A 188 -6.43 2.24 -10.54
N GLN A 189 -5.43 3.04 -10.91
CA GLN A 189 -5.44 3.87 -12.12
C GLN A 189 -5.46 3.04 -13.40
N LEU A 190 -4.63 2.00 -13.50
CA LEU A 190 -4.62 1.07 -14.64
C LEU A 190 -6.00 0.44 -14.85
N LEU A 191 -6.68 0.08 -13.77
CA LEU A 191 -8.04 -0.46 -13.76
C LEU A 191 -9.13 0.61 -13.95
N PHE A 192 -8.81 1.82 -14.41
CA PHE A 192 -9.76 2.92 -14.58
C PHE A 192 -10.49 3.31 -13.28
N CYS A 193 -9.74 3.40 -12.18
CA CYS A 193 -10.18 3.86 -10.85
C CYS A 193 -11.44 3.17 -10.32
N PRO A 194 -11.44 1.83 -10.16
CA PRO A 194 -12.59 1.08 -9.65
C PRO A 194 -12.91 1.40 -8.18
N LEU A 195 -11.93 1.90 -7.42
CA LEU A 195 -12.12 2.54 -6.12
C LEU A 195 -11.75 4.03 -6.19
N PRO A 196 -12.39 4.89 -5.36
CA PRO A 196 -12.07 6.31 -5.27
C PRO A 196 -10.59 6.55 -4.96
N LYS A 197 -10.00 7.56 -5.60
CA LYS A 197 -8.64 7.98 -5.29
C LYS A 197 -8.66 8.74 -3.96
N PRO A 198 -7.86 8.33 -2.96
CA PRO A 198 -7.80 9.05 -1.71
C PRO A 198 -7.03 10.37 -1.85
N ALA A 199 -7.24 11.27 -0.89
CA ALA A 199 -6.44 12.48 -0.72
C ALA A 199 -5.00 12.12 -0.31
N CYS A 200 -4.14 11.80 -1.28
CA CYS A 200 -2.78 11.30 -1.04
C CYS A 200 -1.91 12.27 -0.22
N TYR A 201 -2.15 13.59 -0.34
CA TYR A 201 -1.43 14.59 0.45
C TYR A 201 -1.72 14.51 1.96
N ARG A 202 -2.86 13.91 2.34
CA ARG A 202 -3.27 13.67 3.74
C ARG A 202 -2.75 12.34 4.28
N LEU A 203 -2.57 11.34 3.41
CA LEU A 203 -2.19 9.97 3.82
C LEU A 203 -0.70 9.77 4.15
N TYR A 204 0.18 10.64 3.66
CA TYR A 204 1.64 10.47 3.76
C TYR A 204 2.27 11.26 4.92
N CYS A 205 1.60 11.34 6.07
CA CYS A 205 2.06 12.05 7.25
C CYS A 205 2.88 11.14 8.20
N GLY A 206 4.14 10.87 7.84
CA GLY A 206 5.03 9.97 8.61
C GLY A 206 5.28 10.31 10.08
N PRO A 207 5.48 11.57 10.47
CA PRO A 207 5.73 11.91 11.88
C PRO A 207 4.56 11.57 12.83
N LEU A 208 3.30 11.73 12.38
CA LEU A 208 2.12 11.34 13.16
C LEU A 208 2.11 9.84 13.42
N VAL A 209 2.32 9.06 12.35
CA VAL A 209 2.29 7.59 12.44
C VAL A 209 3.42 7.08 13.34
N HIS A 210 4.60 7.70 13.32
CA HIS A 210 5.72 7.30 14.17
C HIS A 210 5.40 7.52 15.66
N GLN A 211 4.91 8.70 16.06
CA GLN A 211 4.58 8.95 17.46
C GLN A 211 3.41 8.12 17.99
N LEU A 212 2.41 7.85 17.17
CA LEU A 212 1.27 7.01 17.55
C LEU A 212 1.67 5.54 17.79
N THR A 213 2.89 5.13 17.43
CA THR A 213 3.38 3.76 17.68
C THR A 213 4.16 3.62 18.98
N GLU A 214 4.60 4.73 19.58
CA GLU A 214 5.34 4.77 20.85
C GLU A 214 4.41 4.84 22.09
N ASN A 215 3.10 5.03 21.86
CA ASN A 215 2.04 4.96 22.87
C ASN A 215 1.38 3.57 22.94
#